data_AF-A0AAU5LDG7-F1
#
_entry.id   AF-A0AAU5LDG7-F1
#
_cell.length_a   1.000
_cell.length_b   1.000
_cell.length_c   1.000
_cell.angle_alpha   90.00
_cell.angle_beta   90.00
_cell.angle_gamma   90.00
#
_symmetry.space_group_name_H-M   'P 1'
#
loop_
_entity.id
_entity.type
_entity.pdbx_description
1 polymer ?
#
loop_
_entity_poly.entity_id
_entity_poly.type
_entity_poly.pdbx_seq_one_letter_code
_entity_poly.pdbx_strand_id
1 'polypeptide(L)'
;MHPQNHLSGHAQILARYAGLSEIHPPRIRGRLQFDWADLGPDEPHDWHFVWSGAARRRGLAMGRRHQFVIGAPWLYLMDVQKAEPVQRVGTLWFPEGDPEKLIPEIRATESGPVTISLDPSTPAGVRAAYKQAGFTLIDRRWSFDESVDYDRLGGGPLPSLLIAMRRHQRVASDQMGTPILYGIAAGCEPAVYGGSSSGSSPLDGAQIDPAVAREIADHELGRASMVPPGELRRLFDWRERV
;
A
#
# COMPACT_ATOMS: atom_id res chain seq x y z
N MET A 1 4.46 -5.65 -21.04
CA MET A 1 3.49 -5.51 -19.92
C MET A 1 3.46 -4.02 -19.57
N HIS A 2 2.38 -3.47 -19.01
CA HIS A 2 2.43 -2.08 -18.54
C HIS A 2 3.46 -1.97 -17.37
N PRO A 3 4.43 -1.04 -17.40
CA PRO A 3 5.52 -0.99 -16.40
C PRO A 3 5.02 -0.95 -14.95
N GLN A 4 3.94 -0.21 -14.70
CA GLN A 4 3.30 -0.10 -13.39
C GLN A 4 2.86 -1.43 -12.76
N ASN A 5 2.62 -2.47 -13.56
CA ASN A 5 2.22 -3.78 -13.04
C ASN A 5 3.38 -4.49 -12.31
N HIS A 6 4.62 -4.12 -12.58
CA HIS A 6 5.80 -4.64 -11.88
C HIS A 6 6.19 -3.78 -10.68
N LEU A 7 5.74 -2.53 -10.63
CA LEU A 7 6.01 -1.65 -9.49
C LEU A 7 5.47 -2.27 -8.21
N SER A 8 6.22 -2.13 -7.13
CA SER A 8 5.86 -2.69 -5.81
C SER A 8 5.71 -4.22 -5.79
N GLY A 9 6.06 -4.93 -6.87
CA GLY A 9 5.94 -6.39 -6.97
C GLY A 9 4.53 -6.90 -7.25
N HIS A 10 3.60 -6.06 -7.76
CA HIS A 10 2.19 -6.44 -7.92
C HIS A 10 1.98 -7.68 -8.80
N ALA A 11 2.61 -7.74 -9.97
CA ALA A 11 2.50 -8.89 -10.86
C ALA A 11 3.05 -10.18 -10.22
N GLN A 12 4.16 -10.08 -9.47
CA GLN A 12 4.77 -11.19 -8.75
C GLN A 12 3.85 -11.72 -7.66
N ILE A 13 3.23 -10.83 -6.88
CA ILE A 13 2.28 -11.19 -5.82
C ILE A 13 1.06 -11.92 -6.40
N LEU A 14 0.47 -11.38 -7.47
CA LEU A 14 -0.70 -11.99 -8.11
C LEU A 14 -0.35 -13.32 -8.79
N ALA A 15 0.83 -13.43 -9.41
CA ALA A 15 1.32 -14.68 -9.99
C ALA A 15 1.51 -15.74 -8.90
N ARG A 16 2.17 -15.40 -7.79
CA ARG A 16 2.35 -16.29 -6.63
C ARG A 16 1.01 -16.75 -6.06
N TYR A 17 0.08 -15.83 -5.83
CA TYR A 17 -1.26 -16.17 -5.33
C TYR A 17 -2.00 -17.10 -6.30
N ALA A 18 -1.83 -16.86 -7.61
CA ALA A 18 -2.35 -17.72 -8.65
C ALA A 18 -1.56 -19.03 -8.81
N GLY A 19 -0.54 -19.35 -7.99
CA GLY A 19 0.26 -20.56 -8.10
C GLY A 19 1.13 -20.63 -9.35
N LEU A 20 1.59 -19.48 -9.86
CA LEU A 20 2.50 -19.33 -10.99
C LEU A 20 3.85 -18.80 -10.51
N SER A 21 4.87 -18.80 -11.38
CA SER A 21 6.21 -18.31 -11.04
C SER A 21 6.20 -16.83 -10.65
N GLU A 22 6.67 -16.50 -9.46
CA GLU A 22 6.86 -15.12 -9.00
C GLU A 22 8.14 -14.48 -9.57
N ILE A 23 9.13 -15.29 -9.97
CA ILE A 23 10.39 -14.82 -10.58
C ILE A 23 10.13 -14.34 -12.02
N HIS A 24 9.24 -15.03 -12.73
CA HIS A 24 8.86 -14.72 -14.11
C HIS A 24 7.34 -14.63 -14.22
N PRO A 25 6.70 -13.60 -13.63
CA PRO A 25 5.26 -13.48 -13.62
C PRO A 25 4.73 -13.32 -15.06
N PRO A 26 3.69 -14.07 -15.46
CA PRO A 26 3.13 -13.93 -16.79
C PRO A 26 2.55 -12.54 -17.04
N ARG A 27 2.50 -12.13 -18.31
CA ARG A 27 2.01 -10.80 -18.71
C ARG A 27 0.58 -10.57 -18.25
N ILE A 28 0.34 -9.48 -17.51
CA ILE A 28 -1.01 -8.92 -17.32
C ILE A 28 -1.36 -8.10 -18.57
N ARG A 29 -2.51 -8.40 -19.18
CA ARG A 29 -3.06 -7.66 -20.33
C ARG A 29 -3.98 -6.54 -19.84
N GLY A 30 -3.38 -5.39 -19.58
CA GLY A 30 -4.02 -4.22 -19.01
C GLY A 30 -3.17 -3.64 -17.88
N ARG A 31 -3.76 -2.76 -17.08
CA ARG A 31 -3.07 -2.03 -16.02
C ARG A 31 -3.73 -2.24 -14.66
N LEU A 32 -2.92 -2.53 -13.65
CA LEU A 32 -3.35 -2.58 -12.27
C LEU A 32 -3.38 -1.17 -11.67
N GLN A 33 -4.42 -0.84 -10.92
CA GLN A 33 -4.39 0.28 -9.99
C GLN A 33 -3.22 0.08 -9.04
N PHE A 34 -2.47 1.16 -8.82
CA PHE A 34 -1.26 1.13 -8.03
C PHE A 34 -1.42 1.85 -6.72
N ASP A 35 -2.15 2.95 -6.64
CA ASP A 35 -2.34 3.73 -5.41
C ASP A 35 -3.84 3.87 -5.10
N TRP A 36 -4.21 4.03 -3.84
CA TRP A 36 -5.60 4.19 -3.42
C TRP A 36 -6.26 5.45 -4.02
N ALA A 37 -5.54 6.57 -4.06
CA ALA A 37 -6.05 7.84 -4.55
C ALA A 37 -5.89 7.98 -6.07
N ASP A 38 -4.86 7.36 -6.65
CA ASP A 38 -4.56 7.46 -8.09
C ASP A 38 -5.05 6.24 -8.89
N LEU A 39 -5.92 6.50 -9.86
CA LEU A 39 -6.39 5.49 -10.82
C LEU A 39 -5.46 5.35 -12.05
N GLY A 40 -4.39 6.14 -12.15
CA GLY A 40 -3.45 6.22 -13.28
C GLY A 40 -4.04 6.97 -14.49
N PRO A 41 -3.32 7.13 -15.62
CA PRO A 41 -3.83 7.83 -16.81
C PRO A 41 -5.01 7.10 -17.48
N ASP A 42 -5.89 7.77 -18.23
CA ASP A 42 -6.93 7.08 -19.00
C ASP A 42 -6.38 6.66 -20.37
N GLU A 43 -6.02 5.39 -20.53
CA GLU A 43 -5.47 4.87 -21.79
C GLU A 43 -6.57 4.18 -22.61
N PRO A 44 -6.84 4.65 -23.85
CA PRO A 44 -7.86 4.05 -24.68
C PRO A 44 -7.55 2.57 -24.98
N HIS A 45 -8.57 1.71 -24.87
CA HIS A 45 -8.57 0.30 -25.26
C HIS A 45 -7.86 -0.71 -24.34
N ASP A 46 -7.30 -0.28 -23.20
CA ASP A 46 -6.72 -1.20 -22.20
C ASP A 46 -7.70 -1.49 -21.05
N TRP A 47 -7.65 -2.72 -20.52
CA TRP A 47 -8.38 -3.08 -19.30
C TRP A 47 -7.72 -2.44 -18.08
N HIS A 48 -8.52 -1.80 -17.23
CA HIS A 48 -8.09 -1.28 -15.93
C HIS A 48 -8.56 -2.20 -14.81
N PHE A 49 -7.63 -2.76 -14.05
CA PHE A 49 -7.91 -3.60 -12.90
C PHE A 49 -7.81 -2.77 -11.62
N VAL A 50 -8.96 -2.43 -11.04
CA VAL A 50 -9.07 -1.55 -9.87
C VAL A 50 -9.31 -2.36 -8.60
N TRP A 51 -8.99 -1.77 -7.46
CA TRP A 51 -9.01 -2.49 -6.19
C TRP A 51 -10.44 -2.72 -5.69
N SER A 52 -11.31 -1.72 -5.77
CA SER A 52 -12.63 -1.78 -5.14
C SER A 52 -13.75 -1.28 -6.04
N GLY A 53 -14.98 -1.59 -5.64
CA GLY A 53 -16.17 -0.97 -6.22
C GLY A 53 -16.16 0.56 -6.08
N ALA A 54 -15.58 1.10 -5.00
CA ALA A 54 -15.39 2.54 -4.82
C ALA A 54 -14.44 3.12 -5.86
N ALA A 55 -13.28 2.49 -6.07
CA ALA A 55 -12.34 2.88 -7.11
C ALA A 55 -13.00 2.85 -8.51
N ARG A 56 -13.75 1.79 -8.82
CA ARG A 56 -14.52 1.69 -10.07
C ARG A 56 -15.53 2.82 -10.23
N ARG A 57 -16.30 3.16 -9.17
CA ARG A 57 -17.27 4.27 -9.20
C ARG A 57 -16.59 5.61 -9.45
N ARG A 58 -15.46 5.89 -8.78
CA ARG A 58 -14.63 7.09 -9.05
C ARG A 58 -14.17 7.13 -10.50
N GLY A 59 -13.66 6.02 -11.03
CA GLY A 59 -13.26 5.93 -12.43
C GLY A 59 -14.43 6.16 -13.41
N LEU A 60 -15.61 5.59 -13.13
CA LEU A 60 -16.80 5.80 -13.96
C LEU A 60 -17.23 7.28 -13.99
N ALA A 61 -17.17 7.97 -12.85
CA ALA A 61 -17.45 9.39 -12.73
C ALA A 61 -16.44 10.26 -13.52
N MET A 62 -15.20 9.79 -13.66
CA MET A 62 -14.17 10.41 -14.51
C MET A 62 -14.30 10.02 -16.00
N GLY A 63 -15.37 9.34 -16.41
CA GLY A 63 -15.59 8.94 -17.80
C GLY A 63 -14.92 7.62 -18.19
N ARG A 64 -14.12 6.99 -17.31
CA ARG A 64 -13.39 5.77 -17.63
C ARG A 64 -14.32 4.61 -17.88
N ARG A 65 -13.95 3.76 -18.83
CA ARG A 65 -14.64 2.50 -19.16
C ARG A 65 -13.66 1.33 -19.00
N HIS A 66 -14.12 0.10 -19.24
CA HIS A 66 -13.27 -1.09 -19.21
C HIS A 66 -12.54 -1.32 -17.87
N GLN A 67 -13.29 -1.22 -16.76
CA GLN A 67 -12.76 -1.45 -15.41
C GLN A 67 -13.24 -2.78 -14.84
N PHE A 68 -12.32 -3.60 -14.36
CA PHE A 68 -12.58 -4.81 -13.58
C PHE A 68 -12.11 -4.63 -12.13
N VAL A 69 -12.94 -5.01 -11.17
CA VAL A 69 -12.58 -4.94 -9.75
C VAL A 69 -11.93 -6.26 -9.34
N ILE A 70 -10.76 -6.21 -8.71
CA ILE A 70 -10.03 -7.41 -8.30
C ILE A 70 -9.50 -7.37 -6.85
N GLY A 71 -9.69 -6.32 -6.06
CA GLY A 71 -8.98 -6.19 -4.78
C GLY A 71 -7.53 -5.71 -4.94
N ALA A 72 -6.98 -5.06 -3.92
CA ALA A 72 -5.60 -4.59 -3.94
C ALA A 72 -4.60 -5.75 -3.88
N PRO A 73 -3.49 -5.73 -4.66
CA PRO A 73 -2.39 -6.70 -4.56
C PRO A 73 -1.88 -6.93 -3.13
N TRP A 74 -1.95 -5.90 -2.27
CA TRP A 74 -1.66 -6.01 -0.84
C TRP A 74 -2.44 -7.13 -0.13
N LEU A 75 -3.72 -7.30 -0.44
CA LEU A 75 -4.57 -8.29 0.20
C LEU A 75 -4.17 -9.71 -0.21
N TYR A 76 -3.82 -9.90 -1.48
CA TYR A 76 -3.26 -11.16 -1.99
C TYR A 76 -1.92 -11.48 -1.35
N LEU A 77 -1.06 -10.48 -1.16
CA LEU A 77 0.20 -10.64 -0.45
C LEU A 77 -0.03 -11.15 0.98
N MET A 78 -1.01 -10.59 1.69
CA MET A 78 -1.34 -11.05 3.04
C MET A 78 -1.80 -12.51 3.07
N ASP A 79 -2.53 -12.97 2.05
CA ASP A 79 -3.00 -14.36 1.92
C ASP A 79 -1.87 -15.34 1.65
N VAL A 80 -0.92 -14.98 0.76
CA VAL A 80 0.24 -15.83 0.42
C VAL A 80 1.33 -15.81 1.50
N GLN A 81 1.44 -14.71 2.24
CA GLN A 81 2.41 -14.53 3.32
C GLN A 81 1.66 -14.52 4.65
N LYS A 82 1.17 -15.68 5.05
CA LYS A 82 0.67 -15.89 6.42
C LYS A 82 1.84 -15.77 7.38
N ALA A 83 1.61 -15.06 8.49
CA ALA A 83 2.60 -14.92 9.53
C ALA A 83 1.92 -15.18 10.87
N GLU A 84 2.67 -15.80 11.78
CA GLU A 84 2.25 -15.92 13.16
C GLU A 84 2.14 -14.53 13.80
N PRO A 85 1.19 -14.35 14.74
CA PRO A 85 1.11 -13.13 15.51
C PRO A 85 2.44 -12.85 16.23
N VAL A 86 2.97 -11.65 16.05
CA VAL A 86 4.13 -11.15 16.79
C VAL A 86 3.69 -10.04 17.73
N GLN A 87 4.44 -9.83 18.81
CA GLN A 87 4.26 -8.65 19.64
C GLN A 87 4.54 -7.40 18.82
N ARG A 88 3.53 -6.53 18.73
CA ARG A 88 3.59 -5.26 18.01
C ARG A 88 4.06 -4.16 18.94
N VAL A 89 4.96 -3.31 18.48
CA VAL A 89 5.52 -2.22 19.29
C VAL A 89 5.68 -0.96 18.45
N GLY A 90 5.32 0.18 19.04
CA GLY A 90 5.61 1.48 18.46
C GLY A 90 4.79 1.84 17.22
N THR A 91 5.22 2.90 16.56
CA THR A 91 4.48 3.56 15.48
C THR A 91 5.32 3.58 14.21
N LEU A 92 4.75 3.09 13.11
CA LEU A 92 5.29 3.28 11.78
C LEU A 92 4.70 4.54 11.15
N TRP A 93 5.52 5.57 10.99
CA TRP A 93 5.11 6.87 10.48
C TRP A 93 5.47 7.06 9.00
N PHE A 94 4.52 7.55 8.20
CA PHE A 94 4.70 7.93 6.80
C PHE A 94 4.53 9.44 6.63
N PRO A 95 5.61 10.24 6.74
CA PRO A 95 5.50 11.69 6.58
C PRO A 95 5.49 12.09 5.10
N GLU A 96 4.57 12.98 4.73
CA GLU A 96 4.50 13.63 3.42
C GLU A 96 4.83 15.14 3.50
N GLY A 97 4.69 15.73 4.69
CA GLY A 97 4.93 17.13 4.95
C GLY A 97 6.35 17.51 5.40
N ASP A 98 6.46 18.75 5.87
CA ASP A 98 7.71 19.38 6.30
C ASP A 98 8.22 18.81 7.63
N PRO A 99 9.45 18.27 7.71
CA PRO A 99 10.01 17.73 8.96
C PRO A 99 10.04 18.75 10.11
N GLU A 100 10.18 20.04 9.85
CA GLU A 100 10.22 21.06 10.92
C GLU A 100 8.88 21.14 11.67
N LYS A 101 7.77 20.89 10.98
CA LYS A 101 6.42 20.87 11.57
C LYS A 101 6.06 19.50 12.12
N LEU A 102 6.43 18.46 11.40
CA LEU A 102 6.05 17.10 11.75
C LEU A 102 6.80 16.61 12.98
N ILE A 103 8.12 16.80 13.09
CA ILE A 103 8.91 16.25 14.22
C ILE A 103 8.34 16.65 15.60
N PRO A 104 7.97 17.92 15.87
CA PRO A 104 7.30 18.30 17.11
C PRO A 104 5.95 17.59 17.31
N GLU A 105 5.12 17.50 16.27
CA GLU A 105 3.84 16.79 16.31
C GLU A 105 4.05 15.32 16.64
N ILE A 106 5.01 14.65 15.99
CA ILE A 106 5.36 13.24 16.26
C ILE A 106 5.65 13.02 17.74
N ARG A 107 6.48 13.87 18.32
CA ARG A 107 6.89 13.75 19.73
C ARG A 107 5.75 14.06 20.70
N ALA A 108 4.82 14.91 20.30
CA ALA A 108 3.67 15.27 21.13
C ALA A 108 2.59 14.18 21.13
N THR A 109 2.44 13.43 20.05
CA THR A 109 1.33 12.50 19.86
C THR A 109 1.69 11.03 20.07
N GLU A 110 2.93 10.63 19.77
CA GLU A 110 3.35 9.22 19.86
C GLU A 110 4.22 8.98 21.10
N SER A 111 3.72 8.13 22.01
CA SER A 111 4.37 7.84 23.30
C SER A 111 5.41 6.71 23.25
N GLY A 112 5.48 5.97 22.15
CA GLY A 112 6.35 4.80 21.98
C GLY A 112 7.49 5.01 20.98
N PRO A 113 8.29 3.97 20.70
CA PRO A 113 9.29 4.03 19.63
C PRO A 113 8.64 4.37 18.29
N VAL A 114 9.23 5.32 17.55
CA VAL A 114 8.74 5.72 16.23
C VAL A 114 9.76 5.34 15.15
N THR A 115 9.27 4.67 14.12
CA THR A 115 9.99 4.36 12.89
C THR A 115 9.42 5.23 11.76
N ILE A 116 10.25 6.05 11.14
CA ILE A 116 9.88 6.87 9.97
C ILE A 116 10.18 6.10 8.69
N SER A 117 9.18 5.98 7.82
CA SER A 117 9.31 5.41 6.48
C SER A 117 9.37 6.51 5.43
N LEU A 118 10.55 6.70 4.82
CA LEU A 118 10.81 7.77 3.84
C LEU A 118 11.06 7.21 2.45
N ASP A 119 10.62 7.91 1.41
CA ASP A 119 10.97 7.54 0.04
C ASP A 119 12.50 7.47 -0.15
N PRO A 120 13.05 6.48 -0.87
CA PRO A 120 14.46 6.44 -1.26
C PRO A 120 14.97 7.78 -1.84
N SER A 121 14.13 8.47 -2.61
CA SER A 121 14.43 9.78 -3.21
C SER A 121 14.37 10.95 -2.23
N THR A 122 13.91 10.75 -0.98
CA THR A 122 13.82 11.81 0.02
C THR A 122 15.21 12.45 0.24
N PRO A 123 15.33 13.79 0.16
CA PRO A 123 16.60 14.49 0.30
C PRO A 123 17.36 14.15 1.58
N ALA A 124 18.69 14.08 1.48
CA ALA A 124 19.57 13.73 2.60
C ALA A 124 19.37 14.64 3.83
N GLY A 125 19.06 15.94 3.63
CA GLY A 125 18.76 16.87 4.70
C GLY A 125 17.51 16.49 5.50
N VAL A 126 16.44 16.08 4.84
CA VAL A 126 15.20 15.62 5.49
C VAL A 126 15.45 14.33 6.25
N ARG A 127 16.18 13.37 5.66
CA ARG A 127 16.60 12.14 6.35
C ARG A 127 17.44 12.45 7.59
N ALA A 128 18.38 13.37 7.48
CA ALA A 128 19.22 13.80 8.60
C ALA A 128 18.39 14.42 9.72
N ALA A 129 17.39 15.25 9.40
CA ALA A 129 16.51 15.87 10.39
C ALA A 129 15.77 14.84 11.26
N TYR A 130 15.11 13.84 10.63
CA TYR A 130 14.43 12.79 11.40
C TYR A 130 15.39 11.92 12.21
N LYS A 131 16.59 11.61 11.66
CA LYS A 131 17.61 10.83 12.39
C LYS A 131 18.16 11.60 13.60
N GLN A 132 18.45 12.90 13.43
CA GLN A 132 18.91 13.78 14.51
C GLN A 132 17.82 13.96 15.58
N ALA A 133 16.55 13.90 15.20
CA ALA A 133 15.43 13.87 16.13
C ALA A 133 15.30 12.55 16.92
N GLY A 134 16.14 11.55 16.65
CA GLY A 134 16.21 10.29 17.41
C GLY A 134 15.29 9.20 16.87
N PHE A 135 14.68 9.38 15.69
CA PHE A 135 13.81 8.36 15.11
C PHE A 135 14.58 7.28 14.36
N THR A 136 14.02 6.07 14.34
CA THR A 136 14.51 4.99 13.46
C THR A 136 14.04 5.27 12.04
N LEU A 137 14.91 5.11 11.04
CA LEU A 137 14.55 5.30 9.64
C LEU A 137 14.50 3.96 8.92
N ILE A 138 13.48 3.79 8.09
CA ILE A 138 13.43 2.75 7.07
C ILE A 138 13.10 3.40 5.72
N ASP A 139 13.59 2.80 4.64
CA ASP A 139 13.17 3.22 3.31
C ASP A 139 11.75 2.70 3.04
N ARG A 140 10.89 3.62 2.59
CA ARG A 140 9.58 3.36 2.00
C ARG A 140 9.80 2.72 0.65
N ARG A 141 10.02 1.41 0.66
CA ARG A 141 10.19 0.60 -0.53
C ARG A 141 8.84 0.46 -1.23
N TRP A 142 8.44 1.49 -1.94
CA TRP A 142 7.35 1.56 -2.92
C TRP A 142 7.79 2.37 -4.16
N SER A 143 8.94 3.06 -4.08
CA SER A 143 9.37 4.08 -5.03
C SER A 143 9.85 3.54 -6.38
N PHE A 144 9.60 4.35 -7.40
CA PHE A 144 9.78 4.17 -8.85
C PHE A 144 11.24 4.02 -9.32
N ASP A 145 12.15 3.61 -8.45
CA ASP A 145 13.55 3.46 -8.82
C ASP A 145 13.81 2.07 -9.40
N GLU A 146 13.87 2.01 -10.73
CA GLU A 146 14.22 0.83 -11.51
C GLU A 146 15.67 0.34 -11.24
N SER A 147 16.51 1.15 -10.56
CA SER A 147 17.88 0.77 -10.19
C SER A 147 17.98 -0.09 -8.93
N VAL A 148 16.86 -0.30 -8.21
CA VAL A 148 16.86 -1.09 -6.98
C VAL A 148 16.69 -2.58 -7.31
N ASP A 149 17.74 -3.36 -7.04
CA ASP A 149 17.72 -4.83 -7.11
C ASP A 149 16.89 -5.42 -5.95
N TYR A 150 15.62 -5.65 -6.24
CA TYR A 150 14.64 -6.19 -5.30
C TYR A 150 14.84 -7.68 -4.97
N ASP A 151 15.64 -8.42 -5.76
CA ASP A 151 15.96 -9.84 -5.53
C ASP A 151 16.91 -10.00 -4.33
N ARG A 152 17.80 -9.02 -4.09
CA ARG A 152 18.71 -9.01 -2.92
C ARG A 152 18.02 -8.77 -1.58
N LEU A 153 16.76 -8.33 -1.57
CA LEU A 153 16.03 -7.96 -0.35
C LEU A 153 14.98 -9.00 0.08
N GLY A 154 14.94 -10.17 -0.55
CA GLY A 154 14.17 -11.32 -0.07
C GLY A 154 12.65 -11.16 -0.16
N GLY A 155 12.15 -10.49 -1.21
CA GLY A 155 10.70 -10.45 -1.49
C GLY A 155 10.18 -9.16 -2.13
N GLY A 156 11.03 -8.17 -2.39
CA GLY A 156 10.58 -6.92 -3.00
C GLY A 156 9.89 -5.93 -2.05
N PRO A 157 9.27 -4.88 -2.60
CA PRO A 157 8.95 -3.65 -1.85
C PRO A 157 7.80 -3.87 -0.85
N LEU A 158 6.70 -4.47 -1.29
CA LEU A 158 5.53 -4.72 -0.44
C LEU A 158 5.73 -5.80 0.63
N PRO A 159 6.42 -6.92 0.39
CA PRO A 159 6.69 -7.89 1.45
C PRO A 159 7.51 -7.30 2.60
N SER A 160 8.50 -6.45 2.27
CA SER A 160 9.25 -5.70 3.29
C SER A 160 8.33 -4.78 4.11
N LEU A 161 7.44 -4.05 3.44
CA LEU A 161 6.47 -3.16 4.09
C LEU A 161 5.49 -3.93 4.98
N LEU A 162 5.01 -5.10 4.53
CA LEU A 162 4.11 -5.96 5.32
C LEU A 162 4.79 -6.46 6.60
N ILE A 163 6.07 -6.84 6.51
CA ILE A 163 6.86 -7.20 7.69
C ILE A 163 6.99 -6.02 8.65
N ALA A 164 7.28 -4.82 8.13
CA ALA A 164 7.35 -3.62 8.95
C ALA A 164 6.01 -3.35 9.64
N MET A 165 4.91 -3.31 8.90
CA MET A 165 3.57 -3.06 9.47
C MET A 165 3.19 -4.10 10.52
N ARG A 166 3.47 -5.38 10.30
CA ARG A 166 3.17 -6.45 11.27
C ARG A 166 3.98 -6.37 12.57
N ARG A 167 5.10 -5.64 12.58
CA ARG A 167 5.91 -5.39 13.80
C ARG A 167 5.46 -4.15 14.58
N HIS A 168 4.72 -3.25 13.96
CA HIS A 168 4.27 -2.01 14.60
C HIS A 168 2.84 -2.13 15.08
N GLN A 169 2.56 -1.48 16.21
CA GLN A 169 1.20 -1.43 16.76
C GLN A 169 0.38 -0.39 16.01
N ARG A 170 0.98 0.77 15.74
CA ARG A 170 0.32 1.90 15.11
C ARG A 170 0.89 2.19 13.72
N VAL A 171 0.06 2.75 12.86
CA VAL A 171 0.43 3.35 11.59
C VAL A 171 -0.04 4.80 11.56
N ALA A 172 0.84 5.72 11.23
CA ALA A 172 0.56 7.15 11.28
C ALA A 172 1.01 7.90 10.03
N SER A 173 0.33 9.00 9.71
CA SER A 173 0.74 9.96 8.68
C SER A 173 0.16 11.34 8.98
N ASP A 174 0.74 12.38 8.40
CA ASP A 174 0.12 13.69 8.34
C ASP A 174 -1.00 13.77 7.30
N GLN A 175 -1.11 12.80 6.38
CA GLN A 175 -2.14 12.80 5.35
C GLN A 175 -2.74 11.41 5.12
N MET A 176 -3.97 11.36 4.65
CA MET A 176 -4.58 10.08 4.28
C MET A 176 -3.92 9.54 3.02
N GLY A 177 -3.54 8.26 3.03
CA GLY A 177 -2.89 7.62 1.88
C GLY A 177 -2.90 6.10 1.93
N THR A 178 -2.42 5.47 0.85
CA THR A 178 -2.31 4.01 0.70
C THR A 178 -1.64 3.31 1.90
N PRO A 179 -0.53 3.83 2.48
CA PRO A 179 0.11 3.18 3.61
C PRO A 179 -0.78 3.05 4.86
N ILE A 180 -1.69 4.01 5.09
CA ILE A 180 -2.64 3.94 6.21
C ILE A 180 -3.60 2.77 6.01
N LEU A 181 -4.23 2.66 4.83
CA LEU A 181 -5.13 1.55 4.51
C LEU A 181 -4.42 0.20 4.60
N TYR A 182 -3.17 0.13 4.14
CA TYR A 182 -2.36 -1.08 4.21
C TYR A 182 -2.04 -1.48 5.64
N GLY A 183 -1.68 -0.51 6.50
CA GLY A 183 -1.42 -0.74 7.92
C GLY A 183 -2.67 -1.22 8.65
N ILE A 184 -3.83 -0.58 8.42
CA ILE A 184 -5.12 -1.03 8.97
C ILE A 184 -5.43 -2.46 8.50
N ALA A 185 -5.25 -2.74 7.20
CA ALA A 185 -5.42 -4.07 6.66
C ALA A 185 -4.48 -5.10 7.30
N ALA A 186 -3.25 -4.69 7.64
CA ALA A 186 -2.29 -5.50 8.37
C ALA A 186 -2.56 -5.57 9.88
N GLY A 187 -3.56 -4.87 10.41
CA GLY A 187 -3.95 -4.90 11.82
C GLY A 187 -3.29 -3.84 12.71
N CYS A 188 -2.77 -2.75 12.13
CA CYS A 188 -2.29 -1.60 12.88
C CYS A 188 -3.44 -0.68 13.30
N GLU A 189 -3.30 -0.02 14.44
CA GLU A 189 -4.13 1.12 14.85
C GLU A 189 -3.74 2.36 14.02
N PRO A 190 -4.66 2.99 13.27
CA PRO A 190 -4.31 4.14 12.45
C PRO A 190 -4.35 5.46 13.21
N ALA A 191 -3.58 6.44 12.72
CA ALA A 191 -3.70 7.85 13.05
C ALA A 191 -3.40 8.72 11.80
N VAL A 192 -4.18 9.78 11.59
CA VAL A 192 -3.96 10.75 10.50
C VAL A 192 -4.07 12.16 11.06
N TYR A 193 -2.94 12.89 11.09
CA TYR A 193 -2.84 14.13 11.86
C TYR A 193 -3.19 15.42 11.09
N GLY A 194 -3.01 15.45 9.76
CA GLY A 194 -3.26 16.63 8.92
C GLY A 194 -4.54 16.56 8.08
N GLY A 195 -5.62 16.06 8.68
CA GLY A 195 -6.95 15.95 8.03
C GLY A 195 -7.41 17.24 7.35
N SER A 196 -8.13 17.08 6.23
CA SER A 196 -8.63 18.18 5.38
C SER A 196 -9.55 19.13 6.12
N SER A 197 -9.40 20.44 5.88
CA SER A 197 -10.37 21.48 6.30
C SER A 197 -11.74 21.35 5.60
N SER A 198 -11.88 20.45 4.62
CA SER A 198 -13.12 20.18 3.89
C SER A 198 -13.67 18.78 4.21
N GLY A 199 -14.27 18.62 5.38
CA GLY A 199 -15.02 17.42 5.77
C GLY A 199 -14.14 16.36 6.42
N SER A 200 -14.35 16.14 7.72
CA SER A 200 -13.66 15.12 8.51
C SER A 200 -13.86 13.74 7.89
N SER A 201 -12.81 13.17 7.33
CA SER A 201 -12.78 11.74 7.04
C SER A 201 -12.98 10.98 8.35
N PRO A 202 -13.69 9.85 8.38
CA PRO A 202 -13.74 9.00 9.58
C PRO A 202 -12.36 8.45 9.99
N LEU A 203 -11.36 8.59 9.11
CA LEU A 203 -9.97 8.24 9.37
C LEU A 203 -9.10 9.44 9.77
N ASP A 204 -9.67 10.62 10.01
CA ASP A 204 -8.92 11.76 10.51
C ASP A 204 -8.84 11.74 12.05
N GLY A 205 -7.65 12.04 12.58
CA GLY A 205 -7.39 12.19 14.01
C GLY A 205 -6.39 11.18 14.58
N ALA A 206 -6.01 11.43 15.83
CA ALA A 206 -5.03 10.65 16.60
C ALA A 206 -5.56 9.30 17.10
N GLN A 207 -6.89 9.21 17.27
CA GLN A 207 -7.61 8.04 17.77
C GLN A 207 -8.79 7.78 16.84
N ILE A 208 -8.72 6.66 16.14
CA ILE A 208 -9.72 6.23 15.20
C ILE A 208 -10.24 4.89 15.72
N ASP A 209 -11.55 4.67 15.68
CA ASP A 209 -12.15 3.39 16.05
C ASP A 209 -11.58 2.28 15.15
N PRO A 210 -10.89 1.26 15.72
CA PRO A 210 -10.27 0.20 14.93
C PRO A 210 -11.26 -0.59 14.07
N ALA A 211 -12.51 -0.77 14.52
CA ALA A 211 -13.52 -1.50 13.77
C ALA A 211 -14.00 -0.69 12.55
N VAL A 212 -14.24 0.61 12.73
CA VAL A 212 -14.60 1.53 11.64
C VAL A 212 -13.45 1.64 10.64
N ALA A 213 -12.22 1.82 11.13
CA ALA A 213 -11.03 1.85 10.29
C ALA A 213 -10.92 0.59 9.45
N ARG A 214 -11.14 -0.57 10.07
CA ARG A 214 -11.06 -1.87 9.41
C ARG A 214 -12.09 -2.01 8.30
N GLU A 215 -13.33 -1.63 8.55
CA GLU A 215 -14.40 -1.66 7.55
C GLU A 215 -14.04 -0.77 6.35
N ILE A 216 -13.56 0.45 6.60
CA ILE A 216 -13.14 1.38 5.55
C ILE A 216 -11.99 0.78 4.74
N ALA A 217 -10.95 0.26 5.40
CA ALA A 217 -9.81 -0.34 4.70
C ALA A 217 -10.23 -1.55 3.85
N ASP A 218 -11.11 -2.42 4.37
CA ASP A 218 -11.58 -3.58 3.64
C ASP A 218 -12.46 -3.20 2.43
N HIS A 219 -13.27 -2.15 2.56
CA HIS A 219 -14.04 -1.60 1.45
C HIS A 219 -13.15 -0.95 0.39
N GLU A 220 -12.24 -0.06 0.79
CA GLU A 220 -11.39 0.71 -0.12
C GLU A 220 -10.36 -0.16 -0.85
N LEU A 221 -9.79 -1.16 -0.15
CA LEU A 221 -8.88 -2.14 -0.74
C LEU A 221 -9.60 -3.28 -1.47
N GLY A 222 -10.92 -3.37 -1.36
CA GLY A 222 -11.75 -4.35 -2.07
C GLY A 222 -11.56 -5.78 -1.59
N ARG A 223 -11.53 -6.01 -0.27
CA ARG A 223 -11.40 -7.36 0.32
C ARG A 223 -12.49 -8.31 -0.15
N ALA A 224 -13.74 -7.85 -0.20
CA ALA A 224 -14.85 -8.64 -0.71
C ALA A 224 -14.81 -8.86 -2.23
N SER A 225 -13.88 -8.20 -2.94
CA SER A 225 -13.71 -8.30 -4.40
C SER A 225 -12.44 -9.04 -4.80
N MET A 226 -11.73 -9.66 -3.84
CA MET A 226 -10.62 -10.54 -4.16
C MET A 226 -11.09 -11.72 -5.02
N VAL A 227 -10.35 -11.97 -6.09
CA VAL A 227 -10.66 -12.97 -7.10
C VAL A 227 -9.89 -14.25 -6.79
N PRO A 228 -10.53 -15.44 -6.78
CA PRO A 228 -9.85 -16.70 -6.52
C PRO A 228 -8.73 -17.01 -7.53
N PRO A 229 -7.72 -17.83 -7.17
CA PRO A 229 -6.56 -18.12 -8.02
C PRO A 229 -6.91 -18.53 -9.46
N GLY A 230 -7.84 -19.48 -9.62
CA GLY A 230 -8.24 -19.97 -10.94
C GLY A 230 -8.98 -18.93 -11.78
N GLU A 231 -9.69 -17.99 -11.15
CA GLU A 231 -10.37 -16.92 -11.84
C GLU A 231 -9.42 -15.79 -12.23
N LEU A 232 -8.43 -15.46 -11.39
CA LEU A 232 -7.34 -14.54 -11.76
C LEU A 232 -6.58 -15.05 -12.98
N ARG A 233 -6.28 -16.36 -13.03
CA ARG A 233 -5.63 -16.96 -14.21
C ARG A 233 -6.46 -16.75 -15.48
N ARG A 234 -7.78 -16.93 -15.42
CA ARG A 234 -8.68 -16.69 -16.56
C ARG A 234 -8.76 -15.22 -16.93
N LEU A 235 -8.92 -14.35 -15.94
CA LEU A 235 -9.04 -12.90 -16.13
C LEU A 235 -7.82 -12.30 -16.85
N PHE A 236 -6.62 -12.77 -16.51
CA PHE A 236 -5.39 -12.29 -17.14
C PHE A 236 -4.93 -13.13 -18.35
N ASP A 237 -5.70 -14.15 -18.77
CA ASP A 237 -5.31 -15.12 -19.80
C ASP A 237 -3.96 -15.80 -19.51
N TRP A 238 -3.69 -16.08 -18.24
CA TRP A 238 -2.54 -16.85 -17.78
C TRP A 238 -2.83 -18.34 -17.94
N ARG A 239 -2.61 -18.85 -19.15
CA ARG A 239 -2.67 -20.28 -19.43
C ARG A 239 -1.41 -20.95 -18.87
N GLU A 240 -1.56 -22.11 -18.24
CA GLU A 240 -0.43 -23.00 -18.03
C GLU A 240 0.13 -23.32 -19.42
N ARG A 241 1.38 -22.91 -19.68
CA ARG A 241 2.11 -23.47 -20.82
C ARG A 241 2.37 -24.93 -20.46
N VAL A 242 1.60 -25.83 -21.08
CA VAL A 242 1.91 -27.27 -21.12
C VAL A 242 3.25 -27.46 -21.80
#